data_AF-A0A965UU09-F1
#
_entry.id   AF-A0A965UU09-F1
#
_cell.length_a   1.000
_cell.length_b   1.000
_cell.length_c   1.000
_cell.angle_alpha   90.00
_cell.angle_beta   90.00
_cell.angle_gamma   90.00
#
_symmetry.space_group_name_H-M   'P 1'
#
loop_
_entity.id
_entity.type
_entity.pdbx_description
1 polymer ?
#
loop_
_entity_poly.entity_id
_entity_poly.type
_entity_poly.pdbx_seq_one_letter_code
_entity_poly.pdbx_strand_id
1 'polypeptide(L)'
;MSSWFPFFGRDFLTATGGWTAEERGHYISLLALQWEQAGLPDDLARLELMSPGITNCWDLVSQKFPVWKDGKRRNIRLEHERSKSHERSERARQSASTRWAVGDVSGGAQEMPEKPPDMPEQCERIASADAPMSMSMKDTSSSARACAWEEHWPSLRQAWNAGVGVKWRSSRPSDTVKAALAEDGWLEHAIHAIQHLPKCLYFSDPVTLNQFCKPGFVDEVLGGKWNNPKRAAKQGRDFGNQAPPPKPFTGEDAEAFERTRRKLAAAKEGL
;
A
#
# COMPACT_ATOMS: atom_id res chain seq x y z
N MET A 1 -0.46 -15.85 3.47
CA MET A 1 -0.35 -14.47 4.01
C MET A 1 1.07 -13.98 3.80
N SER A 2 1.29 -12.67 3.61
CA SER A 2 2.63 -12.12 3.50
C SER A 2 3.32 -12.17 4.88
N SER A 3 4.56 -12.67 4.93
CA SER A 3 5.40 -12.76 6.14
C SER A 3 5.95 -11.41 6.62
N TRP A 4 5.46 -10.30 6.06
CA TRP A 4 5.94 -8.96 6.32
C TRP A 4 4.82 -8.08 6.87
N PHE A 5 5.11 -7.31 7.92
CA PHE A 5 4.22 -6.27 8.45
C PHE A 5 4.95 -4.91 8.55
N PRO A 6 4.24 -3.78 8.37
CA PRO A 6 4.86 -2.47 8.47
C PRO A 6 5.19 -2.11 9.92
N PHE A 7 6.46 -1.81 10.20
CA PHE A 7 6.91 -1.34 11.51
C PHE A 7 7.31 0.14 11.46
N PHE A 8 6.71 0.95 12.33
CA PHE A 8 6.94 2.39 12.41
C PHE A 8 7.67 2.74 13.70
N GLY A 9 9.01 2.76 13.67
CA GLY A 9 9.83 2.92 14.87
C GLY A 9 9.53 4.18 15.70
N ARG A 10 9.30 5.32 15.05
CA ARG A 10 8.91 6.56 15.75
C ARG A 10 7.60 6.40 16.51
N ASP A 11 6.59 5.84 15.87
CA ASP A 11 5.26 5.69 16.47
C ASP A 11 5.30 4.62 17.57
N PHE A 12 6.08 3.56 17.38
CA PHE A 12 6.33 2.54 18.41
C PHE A 12 6.96 3.16 19.66
N LEU A 13 8.03 3.94 19.50
CA LEU A 13 8.72 4.59 20.62
C LEU A 13 7.83 5.64 21.29
N THR A 14 7.03 6.36 20.52
CA THR A 14 6.08 7.36 21.07
C THR A 14 4.97 6.67 21.87
N ALA A 15 4.42 5.56 21.35
CA ALA A 15 3.33 4.83 22.00
C ALA A 15 3.77 4.01 23.22
N THR A 16 5.07 3.71 23.34
CA THR A 16 5.67 2.94 24.44
C THR A 16 6.62 3.80 25.28
N GLY A 17 6.50 5.14 25.19
CA GLY A 17 7.26 6.06 26.02
C GLY A 17 6.93 5.83 27.49
N GLY A 18 7.94 5.47 28.28
CA GLY A 18 7.79 5.14 29.70
C GLY A 18 7.59 3.65 30.01
N TRP A 19 7.48 2.78 29.00
CA TRP A 19 7.39 1.33 29.21
C TRP A 19 8.77 0.74 29.53
N THR A 20 8.81 -0.40 30.21
CA THR A 20 10.04 -1.17 30.41
C THR A 20 10.47 -1.84 29.10
N ALA A 21 11.70 -2.37 29.07
CA ALA A 21 12.18 -3.12 27.91
C ALA A 21 11.38 -4.42 27.69
N GLU A 22 10.97 -5.07 28.78
CA GLU A 22 10.16 -6.28 28.77
C GLU A 22 8.77 -6.01 28.21
N GLU A 23 8.08 -4.99 28.71
CA GLU A 23 6.77 -4.55 28.20
C GLU A 23 6.80 -4.23 26.70
N ARG A 24 7.84 -3.52 26.24
CA ARG A 24 8.05 -3.25 24.82
C ARG A 24 8.29 -4.52 24.02
N GLY A 25 9.06 -5.46 24.57
CA GLY A 25 9.34 -6.76 23.98
C GLY A 25 8.07 -7.57 23.77
N HIS A 26 7.24 -7.70 24.80
CA HIS A 26 5.95 -8.37 24.68
C HIS A 26 5.03 -7.69 23.67
N TYR A 27 4.97 -6.36 23.69
CA TYR A 27 4.13 -5.64 22.74
C TYR A 27 4.51 -5.91 21.29
N ILE A 28 5.80 -5.85 20.95
CA ILE A 28 6.25 -6.13 19.58
C ILE A 28 6.03 -7.59 19.19
N SER A 29 6.23 -8.54 20.11
CA SER A 29 5.95 -9.95 19.87
C SER A 29 4.46 -10.20 19.60
N LEU A 30 3.56 -9.59 20.37
CA LEU A 30 2.12 -9.71 20.16
C LEU A 30 1.66 -9.07 18.84
N LEU A 31 2.28 -7.97 18.40
CA LEU A 31 2.01 -7.40 17.08
C LEU A 31 2.37 -8.38 15.95
N ALA A 32 3.54 -9.02 16.05
CA ALA A 32 3.96 -10.04 15.09
C ALA A 32 3.02 -11.26 15.09
N LEU A 33 2.65 -11.76 16.28
CA LEU A 33 1.73 -12.89 16.43
C LEU A 33 0.33 -12.57 15.92
N GLN A 34 -0.21 -11.38 16.21
CA GLN A 34 -1.46 -10.90 15.65
C GLN A 34 -1.41 -10.89 14.13
N TRP A 35 -0.28 -10.43 13.56
CA TRP A 35 -0.10 -10.33 12.11
C TRP A 35 -0.26 -11.68 11.43
N GLU A 36 0.46 -12.69 11.94
CA GLU A 36 0.48 -14.04 11.39
C GLU A 36 -0.85 -14.79 11.59
N GLN A 37 -1.51 -14.64 12.74
CA GLN A 37 -2.70 -15.44 13.10
C GLN A 37 -4.04 -14.75 12.84
N ALA A 38 -4.00 -13.57 12.21
CA ALA A 38 -5.16 -12.71 12.00
C ALA A 38 -5.92 -12.34 13.29
N GLY A 39 -5.21 -12.19 14.41
CA GLY A 39 -5.77 -11.89 15.73
C GLY A 39 -5.14 -12.74 16.83
N LEU A 40 -5.25 -12.25 18.07
CA LEU A 40 -4.77 -12.91 19.27
C LEU A 40 -5.92 -13.59 20.01
N PRO A 41 -5.66 -14.69 20.74
CA PRO A 41 -6.66 -15.27 21.64
C PRO A 41 -7.01 -14.29 22.78
N ASP A 42 -8.24 -14.38 23.30
CA ASP A 42 -8.68 -13.62 24.48
C ASP A 42 -8.20 -14.25 25.81
N ASP A 43 -7.83 -15.54 25.77
CA ASP A 43 -7.35 -16.29 26.93
C ASP A 43 -5.90 -15.91 27.29
N LEU A 44 -5.72 -15.37 28.50
CA LEU A 44 -4.42 -14.95 29.02
C LEU A 44 -3.45 -16.13 29.20
N ALA A 45 -3.93 -17.30 29.60
CA ALA A 45 -3.06 -18.48 29.74
C ALA A 45 -2.46 -18.90 28.38
N ARG A 46 -3.24 -18.75 27.31
CA ARG A 46 -2.76 -18.98 25.95
C ARG A 46 -1.79 -17.90 25.49
N LEU A 47 -2.00 -16.65 25.88
CA LEU A 47 -1.06 -15.57 25.60
C LEU A 47 0.28 -15.77 26.33
N GLU A 48 0.25 -16.26 27.57
CA GLU A 48 1.44 -16.61 28.34
C GLU A 48 2.27 -17.70 27.65
N LEU A 49 1.62 -18.68 27.01
CA LEU A 49 2.33 -19.69 26.21
C LEU A 49 2.98 -19.10 24.94
N MET A 50 2.34 -18.10 24.33
CA MET A 50 2.82 -17.46 23.10
C MET A 50 3.89 -16.41 23.36
N SER A 51 3.83 -15.74 24.52
CA SER A 51 4.79 -14.72 24.95
C SER A 51 5.02 -14.85 26.46
N PRO A 52 5.90 -15.77 26.90
CA PRO A 52 6.12 -16.06 28.31
C PRO A 52 6.57 -14.82 29.09
N GLY A 53 5.89 -14.49 30.19
CA GLY A 53 6.08 -13.28 30.99
C GLY A 53 5.02 -12.20 30.77
N ILE A 54 4.18 -12.30 29.74
CA ILE A 54 3.18 -11.28 29.40
C ILE A 54 2.17 -11.05 30.52
N THR A 55 1.87 -12.06 31.33
CA THR A 55 0.95 -11.94 32.46
C THR A 55 1.37 -10.82 33.42
N ASN A 56 2.67 -10.58 33.59
CA ASN A 56 3.19 -9.54 34.49
C ASN A 56 2.91 -8.10 34.01
N CYS A 57 2.66 -7.91 32.71
CA CYS A 57 2.43 -6.60 32.11
C CYS A 57 1.12 -6.51 31.30
N TRP A 58 0.25 -7.51 31.41
CA TRP A 58 -0.94 -7.63 30.58
C TRP A 58 -1.91 -6.45 30.74
N ASP A 59 -2.07 -5.93 31.96
CA ASP A 59 -2.97 -4.79 32.24
C ASP A 59 -2.58 -3.53 31.44
N LEU A 60 -1.29 -3.34 31.18
CA LEU A 60 -0.76 -2.26 30.37
C LEU A 60 -0.92 -2.56 28.87
N VAL A 61 -0.51 -3.76 28.45
CA VAL A 61 -0.46 -4.14 27.02
C VAL A 61 -1.85 -4.35 26.43
N SER A 62 -2.78 -4.94 27.18
CA SER A 62 -4.14 -5.27 26.75
C SER A 62 -4.94 -4.07 26.23
N GLN A 63 -4.64 -2.86 26.72
CA GLN A 63 -5.24 -1.60 26.26
C GLN A 63 -5.01 -1.34 24.77
N LYS A 64 -3.93 -1.90 24.21
CA LYS A 64 -3.61 -1.81 22.78
C LYS A 64 -4.28 -2.89 21.94
N PHE A 65 -4.94 -3.88 22.55
CA PHE A 65 -5.56 -5.01 21.88
C PHE A 65 -7.00 -5.26 22.40
N PRO A 66 -7.97 -4.41 22.00
CA PRO A 66 -9.38 -4.64 22.30
C PRO A 66 -9.88 -5.95 21.67
N VAL A 67 -10.88 -6.55 22.32
CA VAL A 67 -11.60 -7.74 21.83
C VAL A 67 -12.56 -7.31 20.71
N TRP A 68 -12.53 -8.04 19.61
CA TRP A 68 -13.42 -7.84 18.46
C TRP A 68 -14.62 -8.78 18.52
N LYS A 69 -15.61 -8.57 17.63
CA LYS A 69 -16.85 -9.37 17.55
C LYS A 69 -16.63 -10.87 17.37
N ASP A 70 -15.46 -11.27 16.87
CA ASP A 70 -15.05 -12.66 16.65
C ASP A 70 -14.35 -13.29 17.86
N GLY A 71 -14.30 -12.60 19.01
CA GLY A 71 -13.66 -13.09 20.23
C GLY A 71 -12.13 -13.06 20.17
N LYS A 72 -11.53 -12.47 19.14
CA LYS A 72 -10.09 -12.28 19.04
C LYS A 72 -9.69 -10.86 19.41
N ARG A 73 -8.48 -10.71 19.94
CA ARG A 73 -7.89 -9.41 20.28
C ARG A 73 -7.06 -8.88 19.12
N ARG A 74 -7.23 -7.58 18.80
CA ARG A 74 -6.51 -6.94 17.69
C ARG A 74 -6.15 -5.50 18.01
N ASN A 75 -4.91 -5.14 17.71
CA ASN A 75 -4.47 -3.77 17.61
C ASN A 75 -5.11 -3.10 16.39
N ILE A 76 -5.92 -2.07 16.66
CA ILE A 76 -6.73 -1.35 15.67
C ILE A 76 -5.85 -0.79 14.54
N ARG A 77 -4.72 -0.19 14.91
CA ARG A 77 -3.82 0.43 13.93
C ARG A 77 -3.22 -0.62 13.01
N LEU A 78 -2.74 -1.74 13.56
CA LEU A 78 -2.16 -2.81 12.75
C LEU A 78 -3.21 -3.43 11.81
N GLU A 79 -4.47 -3.52 12.24
CA GLU A 79 -5.55 -4.01 11.37
C GLU A 79 -5.86 -3.06 10.21
N HIS A 80 -5.84 -1.74 10.43
CA HIS A 80 -5.93 -0.77 9.34
C HIS A 80 -4.80 -0.94 8.31
N GLU A 81 -3.57 -1.18 8.77
CA GLU A 81 -2.45 -1.42 7.87
C GLU A 81 -2.56 -2.78 7.13
N ARG A 82 -3.13 -3.80 7.77
CA ARG A 82 -3.48 -5.06 7.10
C ARG A 82 -4.48 -4.83 5.97
N SER A 83 -5.57 -4.09 6.23
CA SER A 83 -6.57 -3.79 5.21
C SER A 83 -5.97 -3.07 4.01
N LYS A 84 -5.11 -2.06 4.23
CA LYS A 84 -4.40 -1.36 3.15
C LYS A 84 -3.45 -2.29 2.37
N SER A 85 -2.75 -3.19 3.07
CA SER A 85 -1.87 -4.17 2.45
C SER A 85 -2.65 -5.12 1.54
N HIS A 86 -3.80 -5.60 2.02
CA HIS A 86 -4.71 -6.47 1.26
C HIS A 86 -5.26 -5.73 0.02
N GLU A 87 -5.73 -4.50 0.18
CA GLU A 87 -6.21 -3.66 -0.92
C GLU A 87 -5.13 -3.44 -1.99
N ARG A 88 -3.88 -3.20 -1.57
CA ARG A 88 -2.74 -3.06 -2.48
C ARG A 88 -2.44 -4.37 -3.21
N SER A 89 -2.48 -5.49 -2.49
CA SER A 89 -2.25 -6.82 -3.07
C SER A 89 -3.33 -7.18 -4.09
N GLU A 90 -4.60 -6.91 -3.80
CA GLU A 90 -5.71 -7.12 -4.73
C GLU A 90 -5.60 -6.22 -5.97
N ARG A 91 -5.26 -4.94 -5.80
CA ARG A 91 -4.99 -4.04 -6.95
C ARG A 91 -3.83 -4.54 -7.81
N ALA A 92 -2.75 -5.00 -7.18
CA ALA A 92 -1.61 -5.58 -7.89
C ALA A 92 -2.03 -6.84 -8.65
N ARG A 93 -2.82 -7.72 -8.03
CA ARG A 93 -3.37 -8.93 -8.67
C ARG A 93 -4.26 -8.59 -9.86
N GLN A 94 -5.15 -7.62 -9.72
CA GLN A 94 -6.01 -7.13 -10.80
C GLN A 94 -5.20 -6.54 -11.95
N SER A 95 -4.20 -5.72 -11.64
CA SER A 95 -3.32 -5.15 -12.67
C SER A 95 -2.53 -6.22 -13.41
N ALA A 96 -2.04 -7.25 -12.69
CA ALA A 96 -1.38 -8.39 -13.30
C ALA A 96 -2.35 -9.17 -14.19
N SER A 97 -3.55 -9.51 -13.70
CA SER A 97 -4.54 -10.23 -14.49
C SER A 97 -4.92 -9.48 -15.76
N THR A 98 -5.06 -8.14 -15.72
CA THR A 98 -5.30 -7.34 -16.92
C THR A 98 -4.11 -7.41 -17.90
N ARG A 99 -2.87 -7.38 -17.40
CA ARG A 99 -1.68 -7.52 -18.28
C ARG A 99 -1.64 -8.89 -18.96
N TRP A 100 -1.92 -9.97 -18.24
CA TRP A 100 -1.92 -11.32 -18.82
C TRP A 100 -3.13 -11.57 -19.73
N ALA A 101 -4.28 -10.96 -19.46
CA ALA A 101 -5.46 -11.06 -20.32
C ALA A 101 -5.31 -10.30 -21.66
N VAL A 102 -4.47 -9.26 -21.71
CA VAL A 102 -4.20 -8.50 -22.95
C VAL A 102 -3.06 -9.12 -23.78
N GLY A 103 -2.32 -10.09 -23.23
CA GLY A 103 -1.21 -10.78 -23.90
C GLY A 103 -1.61 -11.86 -24.93
N ASP A 104 -2.89 -12.17 -25.08
CA ASP A 104 -3.36 -13.19 -26.04
C ASP A 104 -3.55 -12.65 -27.47
N VAL A 105 -3.33 -11.36 -27.70
CA VAL A 105 -3.37 -10.76 -29.04
C VAL A 105 -2.02 -10.13 -29.38
N SER A 106 -1.19 -10.94 -30.03
CA SER A 106 -0.04 -10.61 -30.90
C SER A 106 1.34 -11.08 -30.40
N GLY A 107 1.76 -12.24 -30.92
CA GLY A 107 3.01 -12.35 -31.66
C GLY A 107 4.29 -12.70 -30.89
N GLY A 108 4.55 -13.99 -30.74
CA GLY A 108 5.87 -14.51 -30.41
C GLY A 108 5.88 -16.03 -30.28
N ALA A 109 6.07 -16.74 -31.41
CA ALA A 109 6.33 -18.18 -31.39
C ALA A 109 7.66 -18.42 -30.66
N GLN A 110 7.59 -18.91 -29.42
CA GLN A 110 8.68 -19.65 -28.81
C GLN A 110 8.26 -21.11 -28.66
N GLU A 111 9.10 -21.94 -29.26
CA GLU A 111 9.12 -23.39 -29.24
C GLU A 111 8.92 -23.94 -27.81
N MET A 112 7.95 -24.85 -27.65
CA MET A 112 7.67 -25.51 -26.39
C MET A 112 8.79 -26.52 -26.09
N PRO A 113 9.46 -26.46 -24.93
CA PRO A 113 10.21 -27.63 -24.46
C PRO A 113 9.21 -28.71 -24.04
N GLU A 114 9.45 -29.93 -24.52
CA GLU A 114 8.61 -31.11 -24.31
C GLU A 114 8.28 -31.36 -22.84
N LYS A 115 7.01 -31.73 -22.62
CA LYS A 115 6.39 -32.11 -21.36
C LYS A 115 7.12 -33.30 -20.71
N PRO A 116 7.70 -33.19 -19.50
CA PRO A 116 8.10 -34.37 -18.73
C PRO A 116 6.85 -35.13 -18.22
N PRO A 117 6.95 -36.46 -18.04
CA PRO A 117 5.80 -37.33 -17.85
C PRO A 117 5.13 -37.18 -16.48
N ASP A 118 3.83 -37.43 -16.53
CA ASP A 118 2.85 -37.75 -15.50
C ASP A 118 3.39 -37.95 -14.06
N MET A 119 2.98 -37.05 -13.15
CA MET A 119 3.07 -37.24 -11.71
C MET A 119 1.64 -37.43 -11.17
N PRO A 120 1.35 -38.55 -10.47
CA PRO A 120 -0.01 -38.92 -10.13
C PRO A 120 -0.68 -37.96 -9.14
N GLU A 121 -1.93 -37.64 -9.47
CA GLU A 121 -2.94 -36.93 -8.69
C GLU A 121 -3.14 -37.56 -7.31
N GLN A 122 -2.76 -36.84 -6.26
CA GLN A 122 -3.30 -37.07 -4.92
C GLN A 122 -3.69 -35.73 -4.29
N CYS A 123 -4.91 -35.30 -4.61
CA CYS A 123 -5.67 -34.35 -3.82
C CYS A 123 -6.98 -35.05 -3.44
N GLU A 124 -6.97 -35.74 -2.31
CA GLU A 124 -8.21 -36.27 -1.73
C GLU A 124 -9.11 -35.10 -1.32
N ARG A 125 -10.18 -34.92 -2.11
CA ARG A 125 -11.39 -34.22 -1.69
C ARG A 125 -12.02 -35.00 -0.55
N ILE A 126 -12.11 -34.40 0.62
CA ILE A 126 -13.20 -34.71 1.55
C ILE A 126 -14.24 -33.61 1.37
N ALA A 127 -15.20 -33.89 0.48
CA ALA A 127 -16.47 -33.19 0.46
C ALA A 127 -17.45 -34.04 1.29
N SER A 128 -17.87 -33.54 2.44
CA SER A 128 -19.12 -33.96 3.07
C SER A 128 -20.10 -32.80 3.02
N ALA A 129 -21.25 -33.11 2.42
CA ALA A 129 -22.44 -32.29 2.37
C ALA A 129 -23.05 -32.13 3.76
N ASP A 130 -23.67 -30.97 4.00
CA ASP A 130 -25.02 -30.80 4.56
C ASP A 130 -25.15 -29.42 5.23
N ALA A 131 -25.80 -28.48 4.53
CA ALA A 131 -26.62 -27.44 5.14
C ALA A 131 -27.41 -26.67 4.05
N PRO A 132 -28.75 -26.59 4.13
CA PRO A 132 -29.55 -25.77 3.23
C PRO A 132 -29.51 -24.31 3.68
N MET A 133 -28.85 -23.43 2.92
CA MET A 133 -28.91 -21.99 3.18
C MET A 133 -30.16 -21.38 2.55
N SER A 134 -31.14 -21.14 3.44
CA SER A 134 -32.23 -20.18 3.26
C SER A 134 -31.65 -18.79 2.96
N MET A 135 -31.88 -18.29 1.74
CA MET A 135 -31.59 -16.89 1.41
C MET A 135 -32.73 -16.01 1.91
N SER A 136 -32.54 -15.43 3.10
CA SER A 136 -33.36 -14.34 3.60
C SER A 136 -32.95 -13.04 2.91
N MET A 137 -33.81 -12.53 2.04
CA MET A 137 -33.67 -11.19 1.47
C MET A 137 -34.07 -10.13 2.51
N LYS A 138 -33.07 -9.42 3.03
CA LYS A 138 -33.12 -8.09 3.66
C LYS A 138 -31.78 -7.46 3.30
N ASP A 139 -31.64 -6.34 2.60
CA ASP A 139 -32.31 -5.06 2.82
C ASP A 139 -32.51 -4.26 1.53
N THR A 140 -33.75 -3.83 1.30
CA THR A 140 -34.16 -2.87 0.28
C THR A 140 -33.79 -1.43 0.69
N SER A 141 -32.53 -1.19 1.07
CA SER A 141 -32.01 0.16 1.40
C SER A 141 -30.83 0.59 0.54
N SER A 142 -30.30 -0.30 -0.32
CA SER A 142 -29.18 0.00 -1.24
C SER A 142 -29.63 0.70 -2.53
N SER A 143 -30.90 0.53 -2.94
CA SER A 143 -31.42 1.05 -4.22
C SER A 143 -31.48 2.58 -4.29
N ALA A 144 -31.69 3.29 -3.18
CA ALA A 144 -31.81 4.74 -3.18
C ALA A 144 -30.44 5.45 -3.36
N ARG A 145 -29.37 4.91 -2.75
CA ARG A 145 -28.00 5.44 -2.89
C ARG A 145 -27.35 5.07 -4.23
N ALA A 146 -27.75 3.94 -4.83
CA ALA A 146 -27.27 3.53 -6.14
C ALA A 146 -27.81 4.40 -7.30
N CYS A 147 -28.89 5.16 -7.09
CA CYS A 147 -29.50 6.02 -8.11
C CYS A 147 -29.09 7.51 -8.01
N ALA A 148 -28.68 7.99 -6.83
CA ALA A 148 -28.40 9.42 -6.61
C ALA A 148 -27.26 9.98 -7.48
N TRP A 149 -26.26 9.16 -7.84
CA TRP A 149 -25.14 9.63 -8.67
C TRP A 149 -25.53 9.85 -10.13
N GLU A 150 -26.57 9.18 -10.65
CA GLU A 150 -26.99 9.30 -12.06
C GLU A 150 -27.54 10.70 -12.37
N GLU A 151 -28.26 11.29 -11.42
CA GLU A 151 -28.80 12.65 -11.53
C GLU A 151 -27.70 13.72 -11.41
N HIS A 152 -26.71 13.48 -10.54
CA HIS A 152 -25.66 14.45 -10.23
C HIS A 152 -24.48 14.43 -11.20
N TRP A 153 -24.26 13.31 -11.89
CA TRP A 153 -23.12 13.11 -12.79
C TRP A 153 -23.07 14.09 -13.99
N PRO A 154 -24.17 14.32 -14.74
CA PRO A 154 -24.16 15.28 -15.84
C PRO A 154 -23.75 16.70 -15.39
N SER A 155 -24.27 17.15 -14.25
CA SER A 155 -23.98 18.47 -13.66
C SER A 155 -22.51 18.59 -13.27
N LEU A 156 -21.96 17.59 -12.58
CA LEU A 156 -20.54 17.57 -12.22
C LEU A 156 -19.64 17.57 -13.47
N ARG A 157 -19.97 16.73 -14.46
CA ARG A 157 -19.19 16.62 -15.70
C ARG A 157 -19.18 17.92 -16.49
N GLN A 158 -20.31 18.61 -16.56
CA GLN A 158 -20.42 19.92 -17.21
C GLN A 158 -19.58 20.97 -16.48
N ALA A 159 -19.71 21.07 -15.15
CA ALA A 159 -18.93 22.00 -14.34
C ALA A 159 -17.43 21.73 -14.44
N TRP A 160 -17.01 20.46 -14.38
CA TRP A 160 -15.61 20.05 -14.48
C TRP A 160 -15.02 20.38 -15.86
N ASN A 161 -15.74 20.08 -16.93
CA ASN A 161 -15.27 20.35 -18.30
C ASN A 161 -15.24 21.83 -18.67
N ALA A 162 -15.97 22.68 -17.94
CA ALA A 162 -15.90 24.14 -18.03
C ALA A 162 -14.72 24.73 -17.22
N GLY A 163 -14.15 23.97 -16.28
CA GLY A 163 -13.07 24.42 -15.41
C GLY A 163 -11.66 24.24 -15.98
N VAL A 164 -10.66 24.47 -15.12
CA VAL A 164 -9.22 24.42 -15.45
C VAL A 164 -8.59 23.01 -15.37
N GLY A 165 -9.38 22.00 -14.98
CA GLY A 165 -8.91 20.62 -14.83
C GLY A 165 -8.73 19.87 -16.15
N VAL A 166 -8.16 18.66 -16.09
CA VAL A 166 -8.07 17.78 -17.25
C VAL A 166 -9.46 17.36 -17.71
N LYS A 167 -9.83 17.71 -18.95
CA LYS A 167 -11.16 17.44 -19.52
C LYS A 167 -11.51 15.95 -19.49
N TRP A 168 -12.69 15.64 -18.99
CA TRP A 168 -13.21 14.29 -18.91
C TRP A 168 -14.03 13.92 -20.16
N ARG A 169 -13.50 12.97 -20.94
CA ARG A 169 -14.08 12.59 -22.24
C ARG A 169 -15.06 11.42 -22.15
N SER A 170 -14.90 10.52 -21.17
CA SER A 170 -15.79 9.37 -21.01
C SER A 170 -17.20 9.82 -20.57
N SER A 171 -18.22 9.15 -21.08
CA SER A 171 -19.61 9.31 -20.62
C SER A 171 -19.85 8.62 -19.27
N ARG A 172 -19.02 7.64 -18.91
CA ARG A 172 -19.15 6.88 -17.67
C ARG A 172 -18.26 7.46 -16.55
N PRO A 173 -18.78 7.65 -15.33
CA PRO A 173 -17.96 8.02 -14.17
C PRO A 173 -17.13 6.83 -13.68
N SER A 174 -15.97 7.12 -13.10
CA SER A 174 -15.17 6.12 -12.38
C SER A 174 -15.82 5.78 -11.04
N ASP A 175 -15.42 4.67 -10.42
CA ASP A 175 -15.97 4.27 -9.11
C ASP A 175 -15.64 5.28 -8.00
N THR A 176 -14.51 5.98 -8.11
CA THR A 176 -14.16 7.09 -7.21
C THR A 176 -15.14 8.26 -7.33
N VAL A 177 -15.55 8.60 -8.55
CA VAL A 177 -16.55 9.65 -8.79
C VAL A 177 -17.93 9.21 -8.28
N LYS A 178 -18.31 7.94 -8.51
CA LYS A 178 -19.59 7.39 -8.01
C LYS A 178 -19.66 7.43 -6.48
N ALA A 179 -18.58 7.06 -5.81
CA ALA A 179 -18.50 7.11 -4.35
C ALA A 179 -18.66 8.53 -3.81
N ALA A 180 -17.98 9.52 -4.42
CA ALA A 180 -18.08 10.92 -4.02
C ALA A 180 -19.48 11.51 -4.28
N LEU A 181 -20.11 11.15 -5.41
CA LEU A 181 -21.47 11.59 -5.74
C LEU A 181 -22.57 10.95 -4.89
N ALA A 182 -22.27 9.85 -4.20
CA ALA A 182 -23.20 9.19 -3.28
C ALA A 182 -23.25 9.88 -1.89
N GLU A 183 -22.37 10.84 -1.63
CA GLU A 183 -22.39 11.66 -0.41
C GLU A 183 -23.38 12.83 -0.58
N ASP A 184 -24.32 12.95 0.36
CA ASP A 184 -25.33 14.00 0.34
C ASP A 184 -24.68 15.39 0.46
N GLY A 185 -25.05 16.32 -0.42
CA GLY A 185 -24.50 17.69 -0.44
C GLY A 185 -23.07 17.83 -0.98
N TRP A 186 -22.40 16.73 -1.35
CA TRP A 186 -21.04 16.79 -1.89
C TRP A 186 -20.95 17.54 -3.22
N LEU A 187 -21.96 17.40 -4.09
CA LEU A 187 -21.99 18.04 -5.41
C LEU A 187 -21.88 19.57 -5.32
N GLU A 188 -22.57 20.20 -4.38
CA GLU A 188 -22.56 21.66 -4.20
C GLU A 188 -21.17 22.15 -3.79
N HIS A 189 -20.56 21.48 -2.81
CA HIS A 189 -19.19 21.73 -2.37
C HIS A 189 -18.19 21.52 -3.52
N ALA A 190 -18.38 20.47 -4.33
CA ALA A 190 -17.56 20.17 -5.48
C ALA A 190 -17.63 21.28 -6.54
N ILE A 191 -18.83 21.79 -6.88
CA ILE A 191 -18.97 22.89 -7.84
C ILE A 191 -18.26 24.15 -7.34
N HIS A 192 -18.41 24.48 -6.06
CA HIS A 192 -17.73 25.64 -5.46
C HIS A 192 -16.21 25.46 -5.45
N ALA A 193 -15.71 24.25 -5.18
CA ALA A 193 -14.29 23.94 -5.22
C ALA A 193 -13.71 24.00 -6.65
N ILE A 194 -14.45 23.59 -7.68
CA ILE A 194 -14.04 23.71 -9.09
C ILE A 194 -13.76 25.18 -9.45
N GLN A 195 -14.58 26.11 -8.96
CA GLN A 195 -14.37 27.55 -9.16
C GLN A 195 -13.14 28.09 -8.39
N HIS A 196 -12.71 27.40 -7.33
CA HIS A 196 -11.53 27.75 -6.53
C HIS A 196 -10.22 27.16 -7.08
N LEU A 197 -10.27 26.14 -7.94
CA LEU A 197 -9.08 25.52 -8.52
C LEU A 197 -8.09 26.50 -9.21
N PRO A 198 -8.53 27.55 -9.94
CA PRO A 198 -7.59 28.51 -10.53
C PRO A 198 -6.75 29.28 -9.51
N LYS A 199 -7.19 29.36 -8.24
CA LYS A 199 -6.44 30.03 -7.16
C LYS A 199 -5.39 29.10 -6.52
N CYS A 200 -5.39 27.82 -6.84
CA CYS A 200 -4.48 26.84 -6.27
C CYS A 200 -3.12 26.88 -6.99
N LEU A 201 -2.14 27.60 -6.44
CA LEU A 201 -0.80 27.73 -7.03
C LEU A 201 0.11 26.51 -6.79
N TYR A 202 -0.35 25.53 -5.98
CA TYR A 202 0.45 24.35 -5.65
C TYR A 202 0.66 23.41 -6.85
N PHE A 203 -0.29 23.35 -7.78
CA PHE A 203 -0.27 22.39 -8.88
C PHE A 203 0.39 22.99 -10.13
N SER A 204 1.48 22.38 -10.59
CA SER A 204 2.11 22.70 -11.88
C SER A 204 1.35 22.09 -13.06
N ASP A 205 0.76 20.92 -12.85
CA ASP A 205 -0.06 20.21 -13.83
C ASP A 205 -1.55 20.33 -13.46
N PRO A 206 -2.45 20.40 -14.45
CA PRO A 206 -3.88 20.47 -14.18
C PRO A 206 -4.37 19.24 -13.42
N VAL A 207 -5.20 19.46 -12.40
CA VAL A 207 -5.77 18.41 -11.56
C VAL A 207 -6.67 17.49 -12.39
N THR A 208 -6.60 16.19 -12.14
CA THR A 208 -7.49 15.19 -12.76
C THR A 208 -8.77 14.99 -11.96
N LEU A 209 -9.88 14.63 -12.62
CA LEU A 209 -11.17 14.43 -11.95
C LEU A 209 -11.10 13.36 -10.83
N ASN A 210 -10.35 12.28 -11.05
CA ASN A 210 -10.17 11.23 -10.03
C ASN A 210 -9.37 11.71 -8.82
N GLN A 211 -8.43 12.64 -8.99
CA GLN A 211 -7.74 13.26 -7.85
C GLN A 211 -8.67 14.20 -7.09
N PHE A 212 -9.49 14.95 -7.82
CA PHE A 212 -10.47 15.86 -7.25
C PHE A 212 -11.57 15.14 -6.43
N CYS A 213 -12.04 13.98 -6.91
CA CYS A 213 -13.04 13.16 -6.22
C CYS A 213 -12.46 12.28 -5.09
N LYS A 214 -11.21 12.50 -4.67
CA LYS A 214 -10.69 11.80 -3.48
C LYS A 214 -11.34 12.35 -2.21
N PRO A 215 -11.59 11.49 -1.20
CA PRO A 215 -12.19 11.93 0.06
C PRO A 215 -11.35 13.04 0.70
N GLY A 216 -12.01 14.12 1.11
CA GLY A 216 -11.40 15.31 1.73
C GLY A 216 -10.71 16.28 0.77
N PHE A 217 -10.53 15.97 -0.52
CA PHE A 217 -9.82 16.87 -1.44
C PHE A 217 -10.60 18.18 -1.68
N VAL A 218 -11.92 18.08 -1.84
CA VAL A 218 -12.82 19.24 -2.01
C VAL A 218 -12.70 20.18 -0.82
N ASP A 219 -12.75 19.66 0.40
CA ASP A 219 -12.60 20.44 1.62
C ASP A 219 -11.21 21.08 1.74
N GLU A 220 -10.15 20.38 1.31
CA GLU A 220 -8.79 20.93 1.29
C GLU A 220 -8.61 22.08 0.29
N VAL A 221 -9.29 22.02 -0.86
CA VAL A 221 -9.33 23.11 -1.85
C VAL A 221 -10.06 24.32 -1.26
N LEU A 222 -11.23 24.10 -0.67
CA LEU A 222 -12.01 25.17 -0.04
C LEU A 222 -11.30 25.77 1.19
N GLY A 223 -10.58 24.94 1.95
CA GLY A 223 -9.73 25.35 3.06
C GLY A 223 -8.44 26.07 2.65
N GLY A 224 -8.18 26.22 1.35
CA GLY A 224 -7.04 26.98 0.82
C GLY A 224 -5.67 26.31 1.04
N LYS A 225 -5.64 25.02 1.35
CA LYS A 225 -4.40 24.24 1.58
C LYS A 225 -3.43 24.35 0.40
N TRP A 226 -3.98 24.47 -0.81
CA TRP A 226 -3.26 24.46 -2.08
C TRP A 226 -3.04 25.85 -2.70
N ASN A 227 -3.37 26.93 -1.98
CA ASN A 227 -3.21 28.30 -2.48
C ASN A 227 -1.74 28.72 -2.58
N ASN A 228 -0.87 28.14 -1.76
CA ASN A 228 0.55 28.46 -1.77
C ASN A 228 1.29 27.63 -2.82
N PRO A 229 2.27 28.22 -3.54
CA PRO A 229 3.07 27.48 -4.50
C PRO A 229 3.83 26.35 -3.82
N LYS A 230 4.03 25.24 -4.55
CA LYS A 230 4.80 24.10 -4.06
C LYS A 230 6.22 24.57 -3.73
N ARG A 231 6.62 24.45 -2.46
CA ARG A 231 7.98 24.80 -2.03
C ARG A 231 8.96 23.99 -2.88
N ALA A 232 9.84 24.67 -3.62
CA ALA A 232 10.90 24.01 -4.36
C ALA A 232 11.65 23.10 -3.38
N ALA A 233 11.78 21.82 -3.73
CA ALA A 233 12.66 20.93 -2.99
C ALA A 233 14.04 21.60 -2.98
N LYS A 234 14.66 21.78 -1.80
CA LYS A 234 16.08 22.15 -1.73
C LYS A 234 16.79 21.19 -2.68
N GLN A 235 17.36 21.71 -3.77
CA GLN A 235 18.21 20.94 -4.66
C GLN A 235 19.24 20.26 -3.77
N GLY A 236 19.07 18.96 -3.56
CA GLY A 236 20.15 18.12 -3.07
C GLY A 236 21.28 18.31 -4.06
N ARG A 237 22.51 18.51 -3.57
CA ARG A 237 23.69 18.64 -4.41
C ARG A 237 23.63 17.58 -5.51
N ASP A 238 23.54 18.03 -6.75
CA ASP A 238 23.64 17.17 -7.94
C ASP A 238 24.99 16.47 -7.88
N PHE A 239 25.02 15.23 -7.43
CA PHE A 239 26.09 14.31 -7.79
C PHE A 239 25.79 13.88 -9.22
N GLY A 240 26.24 14.69 -10.18
CA GLY A 240 26.19 14.34 -11.59
C GLY A 240 26.79 12.95 -11.82
N ASN A 241 26.19 12.19 -12.73
CA ASN A 241 26.51 10.81 -13.13
C ASN A 241 27.90 10.66 -13.80
N GLN A 242 28.95 11.28 -13.29
CA GLN A 242 30.33 11.01 -13.67
C GLN A 242 31.10 10.61 -12.43
N ALA A 243 31.41 9.32 -12.33
CA ALA A 243 32.42 8.86 -11.40
C ALA A 243 33.72 9.62 -11.70
N PRO A 244 34.39 10.21 -10.69
CA PRO A 244 35.67 10.88 -10.92
C PRO A 244 36.64 9.87 -11.55
N PRO A 245 37.50 10.31 -12.49
CA PRO A 245 38.47 9.40 -13.12
C PRO A 245 39.31 8.72 -12.04
N PRO A 246 39.66 7.42 -12.22
CA PRO A 246 40.46 6.71 -11.23
C PRO A 246 41.77 7.47 -11.02
N LYS A 247 42.07 7.78 -9.76
CA LYS A 247 43.31 8.47 -9.41
C LYS A 247 44.50 7.59 -9.82
N PRO A 248 45.54 8.14 -10.47
CA PRO A 248 46.74 7.37 -10.76
C PRO A 248 47.37 6.89 -9.45
N PHE A 249 47.82 5.64 -9.41
CA PHE A 249 48.67 5.15 -8.32
C PHE A 249 49.99 5.95 -8.35
N THR A 250 50.28 6.66 -7.27
CA THR A 250 51.49 7.50 -7.14
C THR A 250 52.27 7.10 -5.89
N GLY A 251 53.59 7.24 -5.91
CA GLY A 251 54.45 6.97 -4.75
C GLY A 251 54.58 5.47 -4.45
N GLU A 252 54.56 5.13 -3.16
CA GLU A 252 54.79 3.76 -2.66
C GLU A 252 53.86 2.72 -3.29
N ASP A 253 52.62 3.10 -3.58
CA ASP A 253 51.64 2.18 -4.16
C ASP A 253 51.99 1.80 -5.61
N ALA A 254 52.60 2.71 -6.38
CA ALA A 254 53.07 2.44 -7.74
C ALA A 254 54.28 1.50 -7.73
N GLU A 255 55.18 1.68 -6.76
CA GLU A 255 56.35 0.81 -6.57
C GLU A 255 55.94 -0.60 -6.13
N ALA A 256 54.93 -0.70 -5.26
CA ALA A 256 54.36 -1.98 -4.85
C ALA A 256 53.73 -2.73 -6.04
N PHE A 257 53.06 -2.01 -6.94
CA PHE A 257 52.48 -2.58 -8.15
C PHE A 257 53.56 -3.11 -9.10
N GLU A 258 54.60 -2.32 -9.38
CA GLU A 258 55.71 -2.73 -10.24
C GLU A 258 56.52 -3.90 -9.65
N ARG A 259 56.72 -3.93 -8.34
CA ARG A 259 57.34 -5.07 -7.65
C ARG A 259 56.53 -6.36 -7.82
N THR A 260 55.21 -6.25 -7.74
CA THR A 260 54.30 -7.39 -7.93
C THR A 260 54.33 -7.87 -9.38
N ARG A 261 54.35 -6.93 -10.32
CA ARG A 261 54.47 -7.22 -11.76
C ARG A 261 55.78 -7.95 -12.09
N ARG A 262 56.90 -7.51 -11.51
CA ARG A 262 58.22 -8.17 -11.69
C ARG A 262 58.24 -9.58 -11.09
N LYS A 263 57.64 -9.79 -9.91
CA LYS A 263 57.51 -11.13 -9.31
C LYS A 263 56.72 -12.08 -10.20
N LEU A 264 55.60 -11.63 -10.76
CA LEU A 264 54.78 -12.44 -11.65
C LEU A 264 55.47 -12.73 -12.99
N ALA A 265 56.23 -11.78 -13.54
CA ALA A 265 57.03 -12.01 -14.74
C ALA A 265 58.15 -13.04 -14.50
N ALA A 266 58.89 -12.91 -13.40
CA ALA A 266 59.94 -13.87 -13.04
C ALA A 266 59.38 -15.29 -12.76
N ALA A 267 58.20 -15.38 -12.14
CA ALA A 267 57.52 -16.66 -11.93
C ALA A 267 57.05 -17.31 -13.25
N LYS A 268 56.81 -16.50 -14.29
CA LYS A 268 56.38 -16.97 -15.61
C LYS A 268 57.55 -17.41 -16.50
N GLU A 269 58.76 -16.87 -16.28
CA GLU A 269 59.98 -17.26 -17.01
C GLU A 269 60.75 -18.43 -16.37
N GLY A 270 60.38 -18.82 -15.14
CA GLY A 270 60.94 -19.99 -14.43
C GLY A 270 60.14 -21.30 -14.59
N LEU A 271 59.22 -21.35 -15.56
CA LEU A 271 58.40 -22.50 -15.96
C LEU A 271 58.74 -22.88 -17.40
#